data_AF-A0A3S0V9G3-F1
#
_entry.id   AF-A0A3S0V9G3-F1
#
_cell.length_a   1.000
_cell.length_b   1.000
_cell.length_c   1.000
_cell.angle_alpha   90.00
_cell.angle_beta   90.00
_cell.angle_gamma   90.00
#
_symmetry.space_group_name_H-M   'P 1'
#
loop_
_entity.id
_entity.type
_entity.pdbx_description
1 polymer ?
#
loop_
_entity_poly.entity_id
_entity_poly.type
_entity_poly.pdbx_seq_one_letter_code
_entity_poly.pdbx_strand_id
1 'polypeptide(L)'
;MKSRDHLAQALNNLVQEQELFERDTLALNEHEELADILGELLRSIYLEMRINDIEKKIQSKSKLDLELLQEGIKIIEGADPKTITIVQSEDKSVEIIPSDLINKLNAFIDKIKSKQHGLSPMEILIQLEYVMDTCFEKLLTTFALNDKVFNKLIALVLNKVQDLSDDEIILLWGQIKIGFKNEQNEGFYIPYSDIVAASFFSDQSQLSEIRKKCAEFIVRIKPLITKRMYEEGQNFFPVGLPGVASILASPQNTSIQPITKLDTLLFRVFSQILAIYSSIIGHIPEVLSELTTTIGIATNSLILTGDAYRRYKERLQSKSNKKTVTDKYKLILLNIQRLIDYSHSSTKEQSIVESALLQYKLGQEVITPARNSEFEKIKYSESYLQKDLCKFLLERNILSFGKNFGKGQIDLYHKDVVGEEFIVEAKVYKDNKKLKLKNLNENLVQLQSYMDQHVQPRGILAIYNFTDEVILAPRKWLSGRIFIFCINLCSSTPSNRQKSKQIVESDKGIIDLIETGG
;
A
#
# COMPACT_ATOMS: atom_id res chain seq x y z
N MET A 1 13.70 10.91 -10.59
CA MET A 1 14.51 11.97 -9.92
C MET A 1 14.09 13.39 -10.34
N LYS A 2 14.11 13.78 -11.63
CA LYS A 2 13.72 15.15 -12.05
C LYS A 2 12.30 15.59 -11.64
N SER A 3 11.31 14.69 -11.65
CA SER A 3 9.95 14.98 -11.16
C SER A 3 9.94 15.37 -9.67
N ARG A 4 10.74 14.71 -8.84
CA ARG A 4 10.72 14.87 -7.38
C ARG A 4 11.21 16.24 -6.91
N ASP A 5 12.33 16.69 -7.45
CA ASP A 5 12.88 18.01 -7.11
C ASP A 5 11.96 19.13 -7.62
N HIS A 6 11.31 18.89 -8.76
CA HIS A 6 10.33 19.80 -9.34
C HIS A 6 9.04 19.89 -8.50
N LEU A 7 8.49 18.77 -8.01
CA LEU A 7 7.31 18.75 -7.13
C LEU A 7 7.59 19.42 -5.77
N ALA A 8 8.77 19.20 -5.19
CA ALA A 8 9.18 19.82 -3.94
C ALA A 8 9.41 21.34 -4.10
N GLN A 9 10.01 21.75 -5.22
CA GLN A 9 10.20 23.16 -5.55
C GLN A 9 8.87 23.86 -5.81
N ALA A 10 7.96 23.25 -6.56
CA ALA A 10 6.62 23.78 -6.80
C ALA A 10 5.81 23.92 -5.50
N LEU A 11 5.91 22.95 -4.58
CA LEU A 11 5.29 23.05 -3.26
C LEU A 11 5.89 24.19 -2.42
N ASN A 12 7.22 24.34 -2.43
CA ASN A 12 7.88 25.43 -1.72
C ASN A 12 7.48 26.81 -2.27
N ASN A 13 7.38 26.95 -3.60
CA ASN A 13 6.88 28.17 -4.24
C ASN A 13 5.43 28.45 -3.79
N LEU A 14 4.57 27.44 -3.80
CA LEU A 14 3.18 27.54 -3.32
C LEU A 14 3.06 27.93 -1.84
N VAL A 15 3.97 27.46 -0.99
CA VAL A 15 4.02 27.84 0.44
C VAL A 15 4.52 29.28 0.61
N GLN A 16 5.52 29.70 -0.16
CA GLN A 16 6.03 31.09 -0.15
C GLN A 16 4.96 32.08 -0.59
N GLU A 17 4.21 31.76 -1.66
CA GLU A 17 3.05 32.54 -2.10
C GLU A 17 1.97 32.60 -1.00
N GLN A 18 1.74 31.49 -0.27
CA GLN A 18 0.81 31.46 0.87
C GLN A 18 1.18 32.41 2.02
N GLU A 19 2.46 32.59 2.31
CA GLU A 19 2.93 33.54 3.32
C GLU A 19 2.77 35.00 2.86
N LEU A 20 2.84 35.24 1.55
CA LEU A 20 2.52 36.54 0.95
C LEU A 20 1.00 36.83 1.04
N PHE A 21 0.15 35.82 0.88
CA PHE A 21 -1.32 35.94 0.99
C PHE A 21 -1.87 36.22 2.39
N GLU A 22 -1.10 36.01 3.46
CA GLU A 22 -1.54 36.40 4.81
C GLU A 22 -1.50 37.92 5.04
N ARG A 23 -0.97 38.70 4.09
CA ARG A 23 -0.71 40.14 4.25
C ARG A 23 -1.67 41.08 3.53
N ASP A 24 -2.49 40.66 2.55
CA ASP A 24 -3.39 41.57 1.83
C ASP A 24 -4.65 40.91 1.22
N THR A 25 -5.66 41.75 0.93
CA THR A 25 -6.91 41.39 0.23
C THR A 25 -6.67 41.23 -1.27
N LEU A 26 -6.81 40.01 -1.80
CA LEU A 26 -6.44 39.59 -3.16
C LEU A 26 -7.01 40.44 -4.32
N ALA A 27 -6.15 40.73 -5.30
CA ALA A 27 -6.52 41.16 -6.65
C ALA A 27 -6.67 39.95 -7.60
N LEU A 28 -7.46 40.08 -8.67
CA LEU A 28 -7.78 38.97 -9.60
C LEU A 28 -6.53 38.30 -10.21
N ASN A 29 -5.47 39.07 -10.50
CA ASN A 29 -4.26 38.59 -11.17
C ASN A 29 -3.45 37.56 -10.33
N GLU A 30 -3.49 37.68 -9.01
CA GLU A 30 -2.78 36.78 -8.09
C GLU A 30 -3.47 35.40 -8.01
N HIS A 31 -4.75 35.31 -8.40
CA HIS A 31 -5.47 34.04 -8.51
C HIS A 31 -5.08 33.24 -9.77
N GLU A 32 -4.70 33.93 -10.84
CA GLU A 32 -4.30 33.32 -12.13
C GLU A 32 -2.92 32.68 -12.02
N GLU A 33 -1.92 33.37 -11.44
CA GLU A 33 -0.57 32.81 -11.24
C GLU A 33 -0.59 31.54 -10.36
N LEU A 34 -1.43 31.53 -9.32
CA LEU A 34 -1.61 30.34 -8.48
C LEU A 34 -2.37 29.22 -9.21
N ALA A 35 -3.29 29.56 -10.12
CA ALA A 35 -3.95 28.57 -10.98
C ALA A 35 -2.95 27.83 -11.87
N ASP A 36 -1.97 28.56 -12.40
CA ASP A 36 -0.92 28.01 -13.26
C ASP A 36 0.01 27.07 -12.47
N ILE A 37 0.55 27.53 -11.33
CA ILE A 37 1.43 26.69 -10.48
C ILE A 37 0.68 25.44 -10.00
N LEU A 38 -0.57 25.60 -9.56
CA LEU A 38 -1.41 24.49 -9.13
C LEU A 38 -1.71 23.54 -10.30
N GLY A 39 -1.98 24.08 -11.49
CA GLY A 39 -2.27 23.34 -12.70
C GLY A 39 -1.10 22.47 -13.15
N GLU A 40 0.12 23.02 -13.20
CA GLU A 40 1.34 22.28 -13.55
C GLU A 40 1.65 21.15 -12.55
N LEU A 41 1.53 21.46 -11.26
CA LEU A 41 1.75 20.50 -10.19
C LEU A 41 0.75 19.35 -10.25
N LEU A 42 -0.54 19.67 -10.35
CA LEU A 42 -1.61 18.69 -10.43
C LEU A 42 -1.53 17.88 -11.73
N ARG A 43 -1.15 18.49 -12.85
CA ARG A 43 -0.90 17.78 -14.12
C ARG A 43 0.21 16.74 -13.97
N SER A 44 1.32 17.13 -13.35
CA SER A 44 2.46 16.23 -13.14
C SER A 44 2.05 15.01 -12.32
N ILE A 45 1.34 15.22 -11.21
CA ILE A 45 0.81 14.14 -10.37
C ILE A 45 -0.25 13.32 -11.14
N TYR A 46 -1.15 13.96 -11.88
CA TYR A 46 -2.21 13.30 -12.65
C TYR A 46 -1.65 12.31 -13.66
N LEU A 47 -0.58 12.70 -14.36
CA LEU A 47 0.12 11.85 -15.35
C LEU A 47 0.97 10.78 -14.68
N GLU A 48 1.80 11.12 -13.69
CA GLU A 48 2.71 10.17 -13.02
C GLU A 48 1.92 9.06 -12.31
N MET A 49 0.79 9.40 -11.70
CA MET A 49 -0.09 8.47 -10.99
C MET A 49 -1.11 7.78 -11.89
N ARG A 50 -1.13 8.10 -13.19
CA ARG A 50 -2.08 7.56 -14.16
C ARG A 50 -3.54 7.69 -13.68
N ILE A 51 -3.91 8.84 -13.10
CA ILE A 51 -5.26 9.05 -12.52
C ILE A 51 -6.37 8.84 -13.56
N ASN A 52 -6.11 9.17 -14.83
CA ASN A 52 -7.03 8.89 -15.93
C ASN A 52 -7.34 7.39 -16.09
N ASP A 53 -6.34 6.53 -15.93
CA ASP A 53 -6.52 5.08 -16.05
C ASP A 53 -7.32 4.54 -14.85
N ILE A 54 -7.08 5.09 -13.65
CA ILE A 54 -7.88 4.81 -12.45
C ILE A 54 -9.34 5.23 -12.69
N GLU A 55 -9.55 6.41 -13.24
CA GLU A 55 -10.90 6.92 -13.53
C GLU A 55 -11.63 6.04 -14.55
N LYS A 56 -10.99 5.71 -15.68
CA LYS A 56 -11.55 4.82 -16.69
C LYS A 56 -11.93 3.47 -16.11
N LYS A 57 -11.09 2.94 -15.21
CA LYS A 57 -11.34 1.68 -14.49
C LYS A 57 -12.52 1.79 -13.53
N ILE A 58 -12.67 2.90 -12.80
CA ILE A 58 -13.85 3.15 -11.95
C ILE A 58 -15.12 3.25 -12.82
N GLN A 59 -15.07 4.00 -13.91
CA GLN A 59 -16.20 4.17 -14.83
C GLN A 59 -16.59 2.85 -15.48
N SER A 60 -15.62 2.06 -15.95
CA SER A 60 -15.88 0.79 -16.60
C SER A 60 -16.52 -0.20 -15.63
N LYS A 61 -15.97 -0.34 -14.41
CA LYS A 61 -16.51 -1.26 -13.42
C LYS A 61 -17.82 -0.79 -12.79
N SER A 62 -18.24 0.47 -12.99
CA SER A 62 -19.53 0.95 -12.49
C SER A 62 -20.74 0.30 -13.19
N LYS A 63 -20.56 -0.22 -14.40
CA LYS A 63 -21.59 -0.94 -15.17
C LYS A 63 -21.61 -2.43 -14.79
N LEU A 64 -22.05 -2.73 -13.57
CA LEU A 64 -22.01 -4.08 -13.04
C LEU A 64 -22.95 -5.06 -13.76
N ASP A 65 -22.46 -6.26 -13.99
CA ASP A 65 -23.25 -7.43 -14.42
C ASP A 65 -23.87 -8.12 -13.20
N LEU A 66 -24.97 -7.56 -12.71
CA LEU A 66 -25.66 -8.07 -11.52
C LEU A 66 -26.35 -9.42 -11.76
N GLU A 67 -26.62 -9.77 -13.01
CA GLU A 67 -27.33 -11.01 -13.36
C GLU A 67 -26.43 -12.21 -13.15
N LEU A 68 -25.20 -12.20 -13.69
CA LEU A 68 -24.24 -13.28 -13.48
C LEU A 68 -23.78 -13.38 -12.03
N LEU A 69 -23.66 -12.24 -11.34
CA LEU A 69 -23.38 -12.24 -9.91
C LEU A 69 -24.49 -12.96 -9.12
N GLN A 70 -25.75 -12.70 -9.47
CA GLN A 70 -26.91 -13.34 -8.84
C GLN A 70 -27.05 -14.82 -9.22
N GLU A 71 -26.64 -15.21 -10.43
CA GLU A 71 -26.53 -16.61 -10.83
C GLU A 71 -25.49 -17.35 -9.98
N GLY A 72 -24.32 -16.75 -9.75
CA GLY A 72 -23.29 -17.29 -8.86
C GLY A 72 -23.81 -17.53 -7.43
N ILE A 73 -24.59 -16.58 -6.89
CA ILE A 73 -25.24 -16.74 -5.58
C ILE A 73 -26.23 -17.91 -5.59
N LYS A 74 -27.08 -18.01 -6.61
CA LYS A 74 -28.06 -19.11 -6.74
C LYS A 74 -27.39 -20.48 -6.85
N ILE A 75 -26.24 -20.57 -7.50
CA ILE A 75 -25.45 -21.81 -7.58
C ILE A 75 -25.00 -22.26 -6.18
N ILE A 76 -24.52 -21.31 -5.36
CA ILE A 76 -24.10 -21.58 -3.98
C ILE A 76 -25.31 -21.93 -3.11
N GLU A 77 -26.35 -21.10 -3.15
CA GLU A 77 -27.59 -21.29 -2.37
C GLU A 77 -28.25 -22.64 -2.67
N GLY A 78 -28.37 -23.01 -3.94
CA GLY A 78 -28.96 -24.29 -4.37
C GLY A 78 -28.14 -25.52 -4.00
N ALA A 79 -26.93 -25.35 -3.49
CA ALA A 79 -26.09 -26.44 -2.98
C ALA A 79 -26.15 -26.61 -1.46
N ASP A 80 -26.98 -25.80 -0.78
CA ASP A 80 -27.26 -25.90 0.67
C ASP A 80 -25.97 -25.93 1.54
N PRO A 81 -25.15 -24.86 1.50
CA PRO A 81 -23.91 -24.79 2.26
C PRO A 81 -24.18 -24.88 3.76
N LYS A 82 -23.38 -25.67 4.45
CA LYS A 82 -23.51 -25.91 5.90
C LYS A 82 -22.68 -24.92 6.71
N THR A 83 -23.19 -24.57 7.89
CA THR A 83 -22.40 -23.84 8.89
C THR A 83 -21.16 -24.65 9.26
N ILE A 84 -20.01 -23.97 9.29
CA ILE A 84 -18.74 -24.55 9.72
C ILE A 84 -18.11 -23.66 10.79
N THR A 85 -17.36 -24.29 11.70
CA THR A 85 -16.53 -23.61 12.68
C THR A 85 -15.08 -23.87 12.35
N ILE A 86 -14.34 -22.82 12.03
CA ILE A 86 -12.90 -22.88 11.80
C ILE A 86 -12.21 -22.62 13.15
N VAL A 87 -11.52 -23.62 13.68
CA VAL A 87 -10.76 -23.50 14.94
C VAL A 87 -9.36 -23.01 14.59
N GLN A 88 -8.95 -21.86 15.12
CA GLN A 88 -7.62 -21.26 14.89
C GLN A 88 -6.63 -21.58 16.02
N SER A 89 -7.14 -21.69 17.26
CA SER A 89 -6.40 -22.08 18.47
C SER A 89 -7.40 -22.51 19.55
N GLU A 90 -6.93 -23.03 20.70
CA GLU A 90 -7.79 -23.50 21.81
C GLU A 90 -8.89 -22.49 22.20
N ASP A 91 -8.59 -21.18 22.17
CA ASP A 91 -9.54 -20.11 22.56
C ASP A 91 -10.10 -19.30 21.38
N LYS A 92 -9.77 -19.63 20.13
CA LYS A 92 -10.20 -18.83 18.96
C LYS A 92 -10.83 -19.71 17.90
N SER A 93 -12.10 -19.43 17.62
CA SER A 93 -12.80 -20.02 16.50
C SER A 93 -13.58 -18.95 15.73
N VAL A 94 -13.77 -19.20 14.44
CA VAL A 94 -14.58 -18.38 13.54
C VAL A 94 -15.71 -19.25 13.01
N GLU A 95 -16.94 -18.87 13.33
CA GLU A 95 -18.12 -19.50 12.76
C GLU A 95 -18.48 -18.83 11.43
N ILE A 96 -18.69 -19.64 10.39
CA ILE A 96 -19.15 -19.20 9.08
C ILE A 96 -20.59 -19.69 8.93
N ILE A 97 -21.52 -18.73 8.94
CA ILE A 97 -22.97 -18.96 8.80
C ILE A 97 -23.37 -18.59 7.36
N PRO A 98 -23.61 -19.59 6.47
CA PRO A 98 -23.84 -19.31 5.05
C PRO A 98 -25.09 -18.47 4.75
N SER A 99 -26.18 -18.70 5.49
CA SER A 99 -27.43 -17.94 5.33
C SER A 99 -27.21 -16.43 5.55
N ASP A 100 -26.43 -16.04 6.56
CA ASP A 100 -26.09 -14.65 6.82
C ASP A 100 -25.27 -14.03 5.68
N LEU A 101 -24.34 -14.79 5.11
CA LEU A 101 -23.50 -14.33 3.99
C LEU A 101 -24.33 -14.18 2.71
N ILE A 102 -25.21 -15.15 2.40
CA ILE A 102 -26.13 -15.09 1.26
C ILE A 102 -27.08 -13.90 1.41
N ASN A 103 -27.66 -13.69 2.60
CA ASN A 103 -28.52 -12.55 2.88
C ASN A 103 -27.79 -11.21 2.69
N LYS A 104 -26.53 -11.11 3.13
CA LYS A 104 -25.69 -9.92 2.90
C LYS A 104 -25.44 -9.67 1.42
N LEU A 105 -25.16 -10.72 0.64
CA LEU A 105 -24.95 -10.62 -0.80
C LEU A 105 -26.22 -10.15 -1.53
N ASN A 106 -27.37 -10.76 -1.23
CA ASN A 106 -28.66 -10.38 -1.82
C ASN A 106 -29.06 -8.95 -1.45
N ALA A 107 -28.93 -8.57 -0.16
CA ALA A 107 -29.23 -7.22 0.29
C ALA A 107 -28.37 -6.15 -0.42
N PHE A 108 -27.12 -6.47 -0.72
CA PHE A 108 -26.25 -5.58 -1.48
C PHE A 108 -26.68 -5.44 -2.95
N ILE A 109 -27.02 -6.56 -3.62
CA ILE A 109 -27.55 -6.53 -4.99
C ILE A 109 -28.85 -5.71 -5.05
N ASP A 110 -29.77 -5.94 -4.12
CA ASP A 110 -31.03 -5.21 -4.02
C ASP A 110 -30.78 -3.72 -3.75
N LYS A 111 -29.77 -3.38 -2.95
CA LYS A 111 -29.37 -1.98 -2.71
C LYS A 111 -28.85 -1.31 -3.98
N ILE A 112 -28.07 -2.00 -4.81
CA ILE A 112 -27.62 -1.46 -6.10
C ILE A 112 -28.82 -1.28 -7.06
N LYS A 113 -29.68 -2.30 -7.17
CA LYS A 113 -30.87 -2.27 -8.04
C LYS A 113 -31.85 -1.17 -7.64
N SER A 114 -32.11 -1.02 -6.34
CA SER A 114 -33.10 -0.06 -5.80
C SER A 114 -32.58 1.38 -5.72
N LYS A 115 -31.27 1.60 -5.61
CA LYS A 115 -30.67 2.94 -5.53
C LYS A 115 -29.99 3.32 -6.84
N GLN A 116 -30.78 3.57 -7.89
CA GLN A 116 -30.28 4.14 -9.16
C GLN A 116 -29.49 5.46 -9.01
N HIS A 117 -29.56 6.17 -7.87
CA HIS A 117 -28.92 7.48 -7.68
C HIS A 117 -28.19 7.72 -6.35
N GLY A 118 -28.03 6.71 -5.48
CA GLY A 118 -27.58 6.93 -4.09
C GLY A 118 -26.19 6.43 -3.70
N LEU A 119 -25.60 5.52 -4.49
CA LEU A 119 -24.26 4.98 -4.23
C LEU A 119 -23.30 5.49 -5.29
N SER A 120 -22.17 6.05 -4.86
CA SER A 120 -21.11 6.40 -5.81
C SER A 120 -20.54 5.15 -6.47
N PRO A 121 -20.08 5.24 -7.73
CA PRO A 121 -19.32 4.17 -8.37
C PRO A 121 -18.21 3.59 -7.48
N MET A 122 -17.53 4.45 -6.73
CA MET A 122 -16.45 4.04 -5.83
C MET A 122 -16.94 3.22 -4.64
N GLU A 123 -18.05 3.63 -4.01
CA GLU A 123 -18.64 2.87 -2.91
C GLU A 123 -19.11 1.50 -3.37
N ILE A 124 -19.67 1.41 -4.58
CA ILE A 124 -20.07 0.14 -5.19
C ILE A 124 -18.85 -0.78 -5.34
N LEU A 125 -17.74 -0.27 -5.88
CA LEU A 125 -16.53 -1.07 -6.13
C LEU A 125 -15.85 -1.51 -4.85
N ILE A 126 -15.79 -0.64 -3.84
CA ILE A 126 -15.26 -1.01 -2.52
C ILE A 126 -16.12 -2.10 -1.89
N GLN A 127 -17.46 -2.00 -1.97
CA GLN A 127 -18.31 -3.06 -1.40
C GLN A 127 -18.22 -4.36 -2.19
N LEU A 128 -18.06 -4.31 -3.51
CA LEU A 128 -17.80 -5.48 -4.34
C LEU A 128 -16.49 -6.18 -3.94
N GLU A 129 -15.37 -5.44 -3.93
CA GLU A 129 -14.02 -5.99 -3.71
C GLU A 129 -13.75 -6.38 -2.25
N TYR A 130 -14.30 -5.66 -1.26
CA TYR A 130 -14.03 -5.95 0.15
C TYR A 130 -15.15 -6.72 0.86
N VAL A 131 -16.41 -6.50 0.51
CA VAL A 131 -17.54 -7.14 1.20
C VAL A 131 -17.99 -8.38 0.43
N MET A 132 -18.32 -8.25 -0.85
CA MET A 132 -18.87 -9.36 -1.61
C MET A 132 -17.83 -10.45 -1.87
N ASP A 133 -16.63 -10.09 -2.31
CA ASP A 133 -15.55 -11.07 -2.52
C ASP A 133 -15.24 -11.83 -1.23
N THR A 134 -15.18 -11.14 -0.09
CA THR A 134 -15.01 -11.80 1.23
C THR A 134 -16.17 -12.73 1.57
N CYS A 135 -17.42 -12.36 1.25
CA CYS A 135 -18.58 -13.22 1.49
C CYS A 135 -18.53 -14.47 0.59
N PHE A 136 -18.21 -14.32 -0.69
CA PHE A 136 -18.02 -15.44 -1.61
C PHE A 136 -16.88 -16.35 -1.15
N GLU A 137 -15.73 -15.79 -0.80
CA GLU A 137 -14.58 -16.56 -0.34
C GLU A 137 -14.93 -17.38 0.90
N LYS A 138 -15.58 -16.78 1.90
CA LYS A 138 -16.07 -17.48 3.10
C LYS A 138 -17.10 -18.55 2.78
N LEU A 139 -18.07 -18.28 1.92
CA LEU A 139 -19.05 -19.29 1.48
C LEU A 139 -18.36 -20.49 0.82
N LEU A 140 -17.35 -20.23 -0.02
CA LEU A 140 -16.63 -21.28 -0.74
C LEU A 140 -15.80 -22.17 0.19
N THR A 141 -15.37 -21.67 1.35
CA THR A 141 -14.69 -22.51 2.37
C THR A 141 -15.57 -23.58 3.02
N THR A 142 -16.90 -23.48 2.86
CA THR A 142 -17.86 -24.43 3.44
C THR A 142 -18.01 -25.72 2.63
N PHE A 143 -17.51 -25.74 1.39
CA PHE A 143 -17.57 -26.90 0.52
C PHE A 143 -16.30 -27.76 0.58
N ALA A 144 -16.44 -29.05 0.29
CA ALA A 144 -15.31 -29.97 0.16
C ALA A 144 -14.60 -29.80 -1.19
N LEU A 145 -13.30 -30.11 -1.27
CA LEU A 145 -12.44 -29.90 -2.47
C LEU A 145 -13.07 -30.36 -3.81
N ASN A 146 -13.79 -31.48 -3.80
CA ASN A 146 -14.39 -32.11 -4.98
C ASN A 146 -15.89 -31.80 -5.16
N ASP A 147 -16.41 -30.77 -4.47
CA ASP A 147 -17.82 -30.40 -4.58
C ASP A 147 -18.19 -29.92 -6.01
N LYS A 148 -19.37 -30.30 -6.47
CA LYS A 148 -19.89 -29.94 -7.81
C LYS A 148 -20.14 -28.43 -7.95
N VAL A 149 -20.32 -27.71 -6.86
CA VAL A 149 -20.45 -26.24 -6.83
C VAL A 149 -19.26 -25.58 -7.51
N PHE A 150 -18.04 -26.05 -7.22
CA PHE A 150 -16.82 -25.49 -7.81
C PHE A 150 -16.85 -25.60 -9.33
N ASN A 151 -17.24 -26.74 -9.91
CA ASN A 151 -17.28 -26.91 -11.36
C ASN A 151 -18.26 -25.94 -12.03
N LYS A 152 -19.43 -25.69 -11.42
CA LYS A 152 -20.41 -24.74 -11.94
C LYS A 152 -19.91 -23.30 -11.88
N LEU A 153 -19.32 -22.90 -10.76
CA LEU A 153 -18.76 -21.55 -10.59
C LEU A 153 -17.51 -21.32 -11.44
N ILE A 154 -16.64 -22.31 -11.59
CA ILE A 154 -15.47 -22.25 -12.47
C ILE A 154 -15.93 -21.99 -13.90
N ALA A 155 -16.97 -22.66 -14.40
CA ALA A 155 -17.49 -22.41 -15.73
C ALA A 155 -18.01 -20.96 -15.88
N LEU A 156 -18.74 -20.46 -14.87
CA LEU A 156 -19.27 -19.09 -14.86
C LEU A 156 -18.14 -18.04 -14.87
N VAL A 157 -17.13 -18.21 -14.01
CA VAL A 157 -15.95 -17.33 -13.93
C VAL A 157 -15.09 -17.46 -15.19
N LEU A 158 -14.94 -18.66 -15.74
CA LEU A 158 -14.17 -18.88 -16.97
C LEU A 158 -14.75 -18.10 -18.14
N ASN A 159 -16.08 -18.03 -18.28
CA ASN A 159 -16.73 -17.23 -19.33
C ASN A 159 -16.29 -15.75 -19.24
N LYS A 160 -16.19 -15.18 -18.03
CA LYS A 160 -15.69 -13.81 -17.82
C LYS A 160 -14.20 -13.69 -18.05
N VAL A 161 -13.42 -14.67 -17.60
CA VAL A 161 -11.97 -14.70 -17.78
C VAL A 161 -11.60 -14.86 -19.27
N GLN A 162 -12.46 -15.43 -20.10
CA GLN A 162 -12.27 -15.51 -21.55
C GLN A 162 -12.36 -14.15 -22.24
N ASP A 163 -13.13 -13.20 -21.70
CA ASP A 163 -13.28 -11.84 -22.25
C ASP A 163 -12.06 -10.93 -21.97
N LEU A 164 -11.10 -11.40 -21.16
CA LEU A 164 -9.91 -10.62 -20.81
C LEU A 164 -8.88 -10.64 -21.92
N SER A 165 -8.09 -9.57 -22.04
CA SER A 165 -6.96 -9.54 -22.96
C SER A 165 -5.87 -10.54 -22.54
N ASP A 166 -5.06 -10.98 -23.52
CA ASP A 166 -3.98 -11.93 -23.27
C ASP A 166 -2.96 -11.39 -22.25
N ASP A 167 -2.63 -10.09 -22.34
CA ASP A 167 -1.73 -9.40 -21.41
C ASP A 167 -2.28 -9.40 -19.97
N GLU A 168 -3.59 -9.21 -19.78
CA GLU A 168 -4.22 -9.24 -18.46
C GLU A 168 -4.21 -10.64 -17.85
N ILE A 169 -4.40 -11.68 -18.67
CA ILE A 169 -4.29 -13.07 -18.22
C ILE A 169 -2.86 -13.41 -17.82
N ILE A 170 -1.88 -12.98 -18.61
CA ILE A 170 -0.46 -13.20 -18.30
C ILE A 170 -0.10 -12.48 -17.00
N LEU A 171 -0.56 -11.24 -16.82
CA LEU A 171 -0.34 -10.48 -15.59
C LEU A 171 -0.98 -11.15 -14.37
N LEU A 172 -2.26 -11.55 -14.48
CA LEU A 172 -2.96 -12.27 -13.41
C LEU A 172 -2.25 -13.57 -13.05
N TRP A 173 -1.83 -14.34 -14.05
CA TRP A 173 -1.12 -15.59 -13.84
C TRP A 173 0.25 -15.38 -13.22
N GLY A 174 0.96 -14.32 -13.62
CA GLY A 174 2.21 -13.89 -13.01
C GLY A 174 2.03 -13.56 -11.52
N GLN A 175 0.99 -12.80 -11.18
CA GLN A 175 0.64 -12.47 -9.78
C GLN A 175 0.32 -13.72 -8.96
N ILE A 176 -0.48 -14.65 -9.51
CA ILE A 176 -0.75 -15.94 -8.89
C ILE A 176 0.57 -16.67 -8.63
N LYS A 177 1.41 -16.87 -9.66
CA LYS A 177 2.69 -17.58 -9.52
C LYS A 177 3.62 -16.96 -8.47
N ILE A 178 3.72 -15.62 -8.40
CA ILE A 178 4.53 -14.93 -7.39
C ILE A 178 4.09 -15.32 -5.97
N GLY A 179 2.78 -15.48 -5.73
CA GLY A 179 2.24 -15.93 -4.45
C GLY A 179 2.71 -17.32 -4.02
N PHE A 180 3.14 -18.17 -4.96
CA PHE A 180 3.53 -19.56 -4.73
C PHE A 180 5.02 -19.84 -4.97
N LYS A 181 5.75 -18.95 -5.63
CA LYS A 181 7.20 -19.10 -5.90
C LYS A 181 8.08 -19.01 -4.65
N ASN A 182 7.55 -18.51 -3.53
CA ASN A 182 8.29 -18.37 -2.28
C ASN A 182 8.02 -19.55 -1.33
N GLU A 183 8.50 -20.74 -1.68
CA GLU A 183 8.51 -21.92 -0.80
C GLU A 183 9.35 -21.69 0.49
N GLN A 184 10.08 -20.58 0.59
CA GLN A 184 11.00 -20.28 1.70
C GLN A 184 10.64 -19.03 2.52
N ASN A 185 9.47 -18.40 2.32
CA ASN A 185 9.04 -17.33 3.21
C ASN A 185 8.55 -17.95 4.55
N GLU A 186 9.48 -18.16 5.48
CA GLU A 186 9.18 -18.58 6.85
C GLU A 186 8.12 -17.65 7.46
N GLY A 187 6.92 -18.20 7.71
CA GLY A 187 5.75 -17.48 8.24
C GLY A 187 4.51 -17.50 7.35
N PHE A 188 4.61 -17.86 6.06
CA PHE A 188 3.48 -17.92 5.12
C PHE A 188 3.36 -19.25 4.36
N TYR A 189 4.33 -20.15 4.55
CA TYR A 189 4.28 -21.45 3.90
C TYR A 189 3.21 -22.32 4.57
N ILE A 190 2.14 -22.59 3.83
CA ILE A 190 1.15 -23.60 4.20
C ILE A 190 1.28 -24.73 3.20
N PRO A 191 1.49 -25.98 3.64
CA PRO A 191 1.44 -27.13 2.73
C PRO A 191 0.07 -27.16 2.04
N TYR A 192 0.05 -26.95 0.73
CA TYR A 192 -1.17 -26.97 -0.10
C TYR A 192 -1.16 -28.11 -1.13
N SER A 193 -0.25 -29.08 -0.99
CA SER A 193 -0.07 -30.18 -1.96
C SER A 193 -1.28 -31.11 -2.07
N ASP A 194 -2.15 -31.13 -1.05
CA ASP A 194 -3.44 -31.81 -1.04
C ASP A 194 -4.57 -31.01 -1.70
N ILE A 195 -4.40 -29.70 -1.85
CA ILE A 195 -5.35 -28.79 -2.51
C ILE A 195 -4.96 -28.55 -3.98
N VAL A 196 -3.65 -28.44 -4.26
CA VAL A 196 -3.09 -28.10 -5.58
C VAL A 196 -1.99 -29.08 -5.94
N ALA A 197 -2.12 -29.73 -7.09
CA ALA A 197 -1.07 -30.58 -7.63
C ALA A 197 0.18 -29.75 -8.01
N ALA A 198 1.38 -30.29 -7.78
CA ALA A 198 2.64 -29.63 -8.14
C ALA A 198 2.72 -29.25 -9.64
N SER A 199 2.05 -30.00 -10.51
CA SER A 199 1.98 -29.74 -11.95
C SER A 199 1.11 -28.53 -12.34
N PHE A 200 0.28 -28.01 -11.42
CA PHE A 200 -0.63 -26.91 -11.69
C PHE A 200 0.11 -25.66 -12.19
N PHE A 201 1.25 -25.33 -11.58
CA PHE A 201 2.05 -24.14 -11.92
C PHE A 201 3.10 -24.35 -13.03
N SER A 202 3.09 -25.49 -13.70
CA SER A 202 4.05 -25.79 -14.78
C SER A 202 4.12 -24.71 -15.87
N ASP A 203 5.33 -24.41 -16.33
CA ASP A 203 5.62 -23.31 -17.28
C ASP A 203 5.17 -23.60 -18.72
N GLN A 204 4.73 -24.82 -19.04
CA GLN A 204 4.37 -25.25 -20.41
C GLN A 204 2.87 -25.08 -20.75
N SER A 205 2.14 -24.25 -20.01
CA SER A 205 0.69 -24.09 -20.22
C SER A 205 0.38 -23.18 -21.40
N GLN A 206 -0.52 -23.61 -22.30
CA GLN A 206 -1.06 -22.72 -23.34
C GLN A 206 -1.98 -21.66 -22.71
N LEU A 207 -2.18 -20.52 -23.38
CA LEU A 207 -2.95 -19.41 -22.82
C LEU A 207 -4.40 -19.80 -22.46
N SER A 208 -5.04 -20.64 -23.27
CA SER A 208 -6.38 -21.18 -22.98
C SER A 208 -6.41 -22.03 -21.71
N GLU A 209 -5.33 -22.74 -21.42
CA GLU A 209 -5.15 -23.50 -20.18
C GLU A 209 -4.88 -22.57 -18.99
N ILE A 210 -4.08 -21.51 -19.18
CA ILE A 210 -3.85 -20.48 -18.17
C ILE A 210 -5.17 -19.84 -17.74
N ARG A 211 -6.05 -19.50 -18.68
CA ARG A 211 -7.40 -18.96 -18.36
C ARG A 211 -8.21 -19.92 -17.48
N LYS A 212 -8.20 -21.22 -17.80
CA LYS A 212 -8.85 -22.26 -16.97
C LYS A 212 -8.23 -22.33 -15.57
N LYS A 213 -6.90 -22.33 -15.48
CA LYS A 213 -6.17 -22.34 -14.21
C LYS A 213 -6.46 -21.10 -13.37
N CYS A 214 -6.56 -19.91 -13.97
CA CYS A 214 -6.96 -18.69 -13.25
C CYS A 214 -8.37 -18.82 -12.66
N ALA A 215 -9.35 -19.28 -13.44
CA ALA A 215 -10.72 -19.47 -12.95
C ALA A 215 -10.80 -20.51 -11.84
N GLU A 216 -10.13 -21.66 -12.02
CA GLU A 216 -10.00 -22.71 -11.00
C GLU A 216 -9.33 -22.19 -9.73
N PHE A 217 -8.28 -21.37 -9.89
CA PHE A 217 -7.55 -20.81 -8.78
C PHE A 217 -8.44 -19.91 -7.92
N ILE A 218 -9.13 -18.96 -8.56
CA ILE A 218 -9.96 -17.96 -7.89
C ILE A 218 -11.17 -18.59 -7.19
N VAL A 219 -11.80 -19.59 -7.83
CA VAL A 219 -13.05 -20.20 -7.34
C VAL A 219 -12.80 -21.31 -6.33
N ARG A 220 -11.76 -22.13 -6.52
CA ARG A 220 -11.55 -23.34 -5.73
C ARG A 220 -10.31 -23.26 -4.85
N ILE A 221 -9.15 -23.03 -5.46
CA ILE A 221 -7.86 -23.17 -4.77
C ILE A 221 -7.70 -22.09 -3.69
N LYS A 222 -7.90 -20.81 -4.04
CA LYS A 222 -7.71 -19.68 -3.12
C LYS A 222 -8.59 -19.83 -1.87
N PRO A 223 -9.93 -20.03 -1.95
CA PRO A 223 -10.75 -20.19 -0.74
C PRO A 223 -10.32 -21.35 0.16
N LEU A 224 -9.93 -22.49 -0.42
CA LEU A 224 -9.49 -23.66 0.35
C LEU A 224 -8.13 -23.45 1.01
N ILE A 225 -7.21 -22.75 0.35
CA ILE A 225 -5.95 -22.33 0.97
C ILE A 225 -6.23 -21.32 2.08
N THR A 226 -7.08 -20.32 1.85
CA THR A 226 -7.46 -19.34 2.89
C THR A 226 -8.09 -20.02 4.11
N LYS A 227 -8.92 -21.04 3.92
CA LYS A 227 -9.45 -21.86 5.02
C LYS A 227 -8.33 -22.47 5.85
N ARG A 228 -7.35 -23.11 5.20
CA ARG A 228 -6.19 -23.71 5.86
C ARG A 228 -5.31 -22.65 6.54
N MET A 229 -5.18 -21.47 5.94
CA MET A 229 -4.52 -20.32 6.57
C MET A 229 -5.18 -19.97 7.89
N TYR A 230 -6.50 -19.89 7.92
CA TYR A 230 -7.21 -19.61 9.17
C TYR A 230 -7.05 -20.72 10.21
N GLU A 231 -7.07 -21.98 9.80
CA GLU A 231 -6.83 -23.14 10.69
C GLU A 231 -5.43 -23.10 11.33
N GLU A 232 -4.43 -22.61 10.59
CA GLU A 232 -3.05 -22.41 11.06
C GLU A 232 -2.83 -21.03 11.75
N GLY A 233 -3.90 -20.26 12.00
CA GLY A 233 -3.84 -18.96 12.68
C GLY A 233 -3.33 -17.79 11.82
N GLN A 234 -3.17 -17.98 10.52
CA GLN A 234 -2.86 -16.92 9.55
C GLN A 234 -4.13 -16.22 9.08
N ASN A 235 -4.11 -14.88 9.07
CA ASN A 235 -5.33 -14.09 8.85
C ASN A 235 -5.41 -13.36 7.50
N PHE A 236 -4.42 -13.53 6.62
CA PHE A 236 -4.40 -12.83 5.33
C PHE A 236 -3.74 -13.66 4.23
N PHE A 237 -4.29 -13.58 3.02
CA PHE A 237 -3.64 -14.09 1.81
C PHE A 237 -2.69 -13.00 1.25
N PRO A 238 -1.43 -13.33 0.89
CA PRO A 238 -0.41 -12.32 0.59
C PRO A 238 -0.56 -11.61 -0.77
N VAL A 239 -1.42 -12.10 -1.66
CA VAL A 239 -1.60 -11.52 -3.01
C VAL A 239 -2.97 -10.88 -3.17
N GLY A 240 -2.99 -9.61 -3.59
CA GLY A 240 -4.22 -8.88 -3.95
C GLY A 240 -4.78 -9.36 -5.29
N LEU A 241 -5.56 -10.44 -5.28
CA LEU A 241 -6.23 -11.00 -6.46
C LEU A 241 -7.73 -10.68 -6.44
N PRO A 242 -8.35 -10.43 -7.62
CA PRO A 242 -9.80 -10.24 -7.70
C PRO A 242 -10.53 -11.51 -7.21
N GLY A 243 -11.60 -11.33 -6.44
CA GLY A 243 -12.44 -12.44 -6.02
C GLY A 243 -13.54 -12.78 -7.02
N VAL A 244 -14.32 -13.80 -6.69
CA VAL A 244 -15.40 -14.31 -7.54
C VAL A 244 -16.46 -13.23 -7.82
N ALA A 245 -16.84 -12.45 -6.81
CA ALA A 245 -17.88 -11.45 -6.95
C ALA A 245 -17.43 -10.35 -7.93
N SER A 246 -16.20 -9.88 -7.78
CA SER A 246 -15.60 -8.86 -8.66
C SER A 246 -15.53 -9.31 -10.11
N ILE A 247 -15.15 -10.57 -10.38
CA ILE A 247 -15.06 -11.08 -11.75
C ILE A 247 -16.46 -11.24 -12.37
N LEU A 248 -17.40 -11.83 -11.63
CA LEU A 248 -18.76 -12.05 -12.14
C LEU A 248 -19.50 -10.75 -12.42
N ALA A 249 -19.32 -9.75 -11.54
CA ALA A 249 -19.94 -8.45 -11.70
C ALA A 249 -19.22 -7.55 -12.73
N SER A 250 -18.03 -7.94 -13.20
CA SER A 250 -17.31 -7.15 -14.20
C SER A 250 -18.04 -7.18 -15.55
N PRO A 251 -18.27 -6.02 -16.19
CA PRO A 251 -18.80 -5.97 -17.55
C PRO A 251 -17.84 -6.62 -18.56
N GLN A 252 -18.38 -7.04 -19.70
CA GLN A 252 -17.58 -7.65 -20.77
C GLN A 252 -16.44 -6.74 -21.22
N ASN A 253 -15.29 -7.33 -21.54
CA ASN A 253 -14.08 -6.64 -22.01
C ASN A 253 -13.56 -5.54 -21.06
N THR A 254 -13.73 -5.70 -19.74
CA THR A 254 -13.18 -4.76 -18.76
C THR A 254 -12.12 -5.37 -17.88
N SER A 255 -11.19 -4.52 -17.44
CA SER A 255 -10.07 -4.97 -16.63
C SER A 255 -10.51 -5.46 -15.26
N ILE A 256 -10.09 -6.67 -14.91
CA ILE A 256 -10.31 -7.30 -13.61
C ILE A 256 -9.33 -6.82 -12.53
N GLN A 257 -8.33 -6.00 -12.89
CA GLN A 257 -7.38 -5.49 -11.90
C GLN A 257 -8.13 -4.80 -10.74
N PRO A 258 -7.81 -5.08 -9.47
CA PRO A 258 -8.53 -4.50 -8.33
C PRO A 258 -8.27 -3.01 -8.20
N ILE A 259 -9.24 -2.23 -7.74
CA ILE A 259 -9.01 -0.81 -7.42
C ILE A 259 -8.39 -0.73 -6.05
N THR A 260 -7.15 -0.25 -5.97
CA THR A 260 -6.46 -0.24 -4.68
C THR A 260 -7.03 0.83 -3.76
N LYS A 261 -6.82 0.64 -2.45
CA LYS A 261 -7.09 1.71 -1.46
C LYS A 261 -6.33 2.98 -1.79
N LEU A 262 -5.12 2.86 -2.34
CA LEU A 262 -4.31 4.01 -2.75
C LEU A 262 -4.94 4.73 -3.94
N ASP A 263 -5.41 4.00 -4.95
CA ASP A 263 -6.16 4.54 -6.10
C ASP A 263 -7.35 5.37 -5.61
N THR A 264 -8.07 4.84 -4.61
CA THR A 264 -9.20 5.51 -3.98
C THR A 264 -8.83 6.81 -3.29
N LEU A 265 -7.74 6.78 -2.53
CA LEU A 265 -7.26 7.93 -1.78
C LEU A 265 -6.75 9.02 -2.73
N LEU A 266 -5.97 8.65 -3.74
CA LEU A 266 -5.50 9.55 -4.79
C LEU A 266 -6.68 10.24 -5.48
N PHE A 267 -7.64 9.46 -5.98
CA PHE A 267 -8.81 9.98 -6.67
C PHE A 267 -9.63 10.94 -5.79
N ARG A 268 -9.83 10.58 -4.51
CA ARG A 268 -10.59 11.38 -3.56
C ARG A 268 -9.89 12.69 -3.21
N VAL A 269 -8.60 12.66 -2.93
CA VAL A 269 -7.84 13.88 -2.59
C VAL A 269 -7.78 14.81 -3.79
N PHE A 270 -7.58 14.29 -4.99
CA PHE A 270 -7.62 15.08 -6.23
C PHE A 270 -8.98 15.80 -6.40
N SER A 271 -10.08 15.06 -6.21
CA SER A 271 -11.44 15.62 -6.24
C SER A 271 -11.65 16.71 -5.18
N GLN A 272 -11.06 16.54 -3.99
CA GLN A 272 -11.15 17.53 -2.91
C GLN A 272 -10.42 18.83 -3.25
N ILE A 273 -9.23 18.76 -3.84
CA ILE A 273 -8.48 19.96 -4.25
C ILE A 273 -9.32 20.78 -5.23
N LEU A 274 -9.86 20.15 -6.27
CA LEU A 274 -10.71 20.85 -7.24
C LEU A 274 -12.00 21.38 -6.60
N ALA A 275 -12.61 20.66 -5.65
CA ALA A 275 -13.77 21.15 -4.91
C ALA A 275 -13.44 22.40 -4.08
N ILE A 276 -12.30 22.39 -3.38
CA ILE A 276 -11.84 23.54 -2.58
C ILE A 276 -11.55 24.72 -3.50
N TYR A 277 -10.79 24.49 -4.57
CA TYR A 277 -10.44 25.53 -5.53
C TYR A 277 -11.69 26.15 -6.16
N SER A 278 -12.66 25.34 -6.60
CA SER A 278 -13.97 25.82 -7.11
C SER A 278 -14.73 26.69 -6.09
N SER A 279 -14.51 26.47 -4.79
CA SER A 279 -15.13 27.26 -3.73
C SER A 279 -14.40 28.57 -3.41
N ILE A 280 -13.16 28.73 -3.89
CA ILE A 280 -12.36 29.95 -3.78
C ILE A 280 -12.70 30.88 -4.94
N ILE A 281 -12.64 30.38 -6.18
CA ILE A 281 -12.89 31.16 -7.40
C ILE A 281 -14.38 31.53 -7.60
N GLY A 282 -15.29 30.91 -6.86
CA GLY A 282 -16.72 31.24 -6.92
C GLY A 282 -17.40 30.82 -8.22
N HIS A 283 -18.46 31.54 -8.62
CA HIS A 283 -19.23 31.29 -9.85
C HIS A 283 -18.51 31.78 -11.11
N ILE A 284 -17.20 31.56 -11.24
CA ILE A 284 -16.44 31.86 -12.45
C ILE A 284 -16.06 30.50 -13.09
N PRO A 285 -16.96 29.90 -13.90
CA PRO A 285 -16.73 28.59 -14.52
C PRO A 285 -15.50 28.55 -15.42
N GLU A 286 -15.12 29.69 -16.01
CA GLU A 286 -14.02 29.81 -16.96
C GLU A 286 -12.68 29.43 -16.34
N VAL A 287 -12.37 29.95 -15.14
CA VAL A 287 -11.11 29.68 -14.43
C VAL A 287 -11.01 28.21 -13.99
N LEU A 288 -12.13 27.59 -13.58
CA LEU A 288 -12.14 26.15 -13.30
C LEU A 288 -11.91 25.34 -14.58
N SER A 289 -12.51 25.77 -15.68
CA SER A 289 -12.37 25.12 -16.98
C SER A 289 -10.92 25.17 -17.47
N GLU A 290 -10.26 26.32 -17.33
CA GLU A 290 -8.83 26.49 -17.66
C GLU A 290 -7.95 25.56 -16.82
N LEU A 291 -8.11 25.57 -15.49
CA LEU A 291 -7.36 24.67 -14.61
C LEU A 291 -7.57 23.19 -14.99
N THR A 292 -8.82 22.77 -15.22
CA THR A 292 -9.09 21.37 -15.60
C THR A 292 -8.50 21.01 -16.96
N THR A 293 -8.47 21.97 -17.90
CA THR A 293 -7.83 21.81 -19.21
C THR A 293 -6.31 21.67 -19.07
N THR A 294 -5.68 22.49 -18.23
CA THR A 294 -4.24 22.43 -17.94
C THR A 294 -3.84 21.09 -17.34
N ILE A 295 -4.65 20.55 -16.42
CA ILE A 295 -4.43 19.23 -15.81
C ILE A 295 -4.69 18.09 -16.81
N GLY A 296 -5.57 18.32 -17.80
CA GLY A 296 -6.01 17.30 -18.75
C GLY A 296 -7.24 16.50 -18.27
N ILE A 297 -8.05 17.09 -17.39
CA ILE A 297 -9.28 16.49 -16.87
C ILE A 297 -10.46 16.91 -17.75
N ALA A 298 -11.21 15.93 -18.24
CA ALA A 298 -12.44 16.21 -18.98
C ALA A 298 -13.52 16.80 -18.07
N THR A 299 -14.34 17.70 -18.60
CA THR A 299 -15.41 18.37 -17.82
C THR A 299 -16.48 17.42 -17.28
N ASN A 300 -16.65 16.25 -17.92
CA ASN A 300 -17.52 15.17 -17.47
C ASN A 300 -16.82 14.12 -16.58
N SER A 301 -15.57 14.38 -16.17
CA SER A 301 -14.81 13.48 -15.30
C SER A 301 -15.54 13.22 -13.98
N LEU A 302 -15.44 11.98 -13.49
CA LEU A 302 -15.87 11.57 -12.16
C LEU A 302 -15.15 12.38 -11.06
N ILE A 303 -13.99 12.96 -11.33
CA ILE A 303 -13.28 13.82 -10.37
C ILE A 303 -14.11 15.09 -10.09
N LEU A 304 -14.85 15.58 -11.09
CA LEU A 304 -15.67 16.79 -10.99
C LEU A 304 -17.15 16.48 -10.72
N THR A 305 -17.64 15.34 -11.21
CA THR A 305 -19.07 14.98 -11.15
C THR A 305 -19.40 13.99 -10.02
N GLY A 306 -18.38 13.31 -9.48
CA GLY A 306 -18.53 12.28 -8.48
C GLY A 306 -18.80 12.78 -7.05
N ASP A 307 -19.19 11.84 -6.19
CA ASP A 307 -19.58 12.11 -4.81
C ASP A 307 -18.47 12.74 -3.97
N ALA A 308 -17.20 12.41 -4.23
CA ALA A 308 -16.08 12.96 -3.48
C ALA A 308 -16.01 14.49 -3.62
N TYR A 309 -16.16 15.00 -4.85
CA TYR A 309 -16.21 16.43 -5.14
C TYR A 309 -17.50 17.05 -4.59
N ARG A 310 -18.66 16.44 -4.87
CA ARG A 310 -19.98 16.96 -4.46
C ARG A 310 -20.12 17.09 -2.94
N ARG A 311 -19.89 16.01 -2.19
CA ARG A 311 -20.00 16.00 -0.72
C ARG A 311 -19.03 16.99 -0.08
N TYR A 312 -17.83 17.13 -0.65
CA TYR A 312 -16.85 18.07 -0.12
C TYR A 312 -17.24 19.52 -0.40
N LYS A 313 -17.72 19.82 -1.61
CA LYS A 313 -18.25 21.13 -1.98
C LYS A 313 -19.44 21.54 -1.09
N GLU A 314 -20.39 20.64 -0.88
CA GLU A 314 -21.53 20.85 0.04
C GLU A 314 -21.05 21.13 1.47
N ARG A 315 -20.05 20.39 1.96
CA ARG A 315 -19.44 20.59 3.29
C ARG A 315 -18.73 21.95 3.43
N LEU A 316 -18.19 22.49 2.35
CA LEU A 316 -17.59 23.84 2.35
C LEU A 316 -18.65 24.95 2.30
N GLN A 317 -19.83 24.65 1.77
CA GLN A 317 -20.95 25.59 1.65
C GLN A 317 -21.89 25.58 2.88
N SER A 318 -21.79 24.57 3.76
CA SER A 318 -22.65 24.48 4.94
C SER A 318 -22.40 25.61 5.95
N LYS A 319 -23.48 26.18 6.50
CA LYS A 319 -23.44 27.36 7.39
C LYS A 319 -22.54 27.17 8.63
N SER A 320 -22.38 25.94 9.12
CA SER A 320 -21.53 25.61 10.27
C SER A 320 -20.03 25.57 9.97
N ASN A 321 -19.65 25.71 8.70
CA ASN A 321 -18.30 25.38 8.24
C ASN A 321 -17.76 26.45 7.26
N LYS A 322 -18.20 27.71 7.42
CA LYS A 322 -17.72 28.86 6.65
C LYS A 322 -16.24 29.12 6.97
N LYS A 323 -15.37 28.56 6.13
CA LYS A 323 -13.93 28.79 6.16
C LYS A 323 -13.58 30.05 5.38
N THR A 324 -12.56 30.79 5.84
CA THR A 324 -12.02 31.92 5.10
C THR A 324 -11.34 31.45 3.80
N VAL A 325 -11.05 32.37 2.88
CA VAL A 325 -10.29 32.05 1.65
C VAL A 325 -8.90 31.51 2.01
N THR A 326 -8.23 32.12 2.99
CA THR A 326 -6.93 31.68 3.52
C THR A 326 -6.99 30.27 4.09
N ASP A 327 -8.03 29.92 4.86
CA ASP A 327 -8.24 28.56 5.37
C ASP A 327 -8.42 27.54 4.24
N LYS A 328 -9.08 27.94 3.14
CA LYS A 328 -9.28 27.08 1.97
C LYS A 328 -7.95 26.83 1.23
N TYR A 329 -7.10 27.83 1.10
CA TYR A 329 -5.75 27.64 0.54
C TYR A 329 -4.88 26.71 1.39
N LYS A 330 -4.91 26.87 2.72
CA LYS A 330 -4.23 25.93 3.64
C LYS A 330 -4.71 24.48 3.43
N LEU A 331 -6.00 24.27 3.14
CA LEU A 331 -6.51 22.94 2.81
C LEU A 331 -6.04 22.42 1.46
N ILE A 332 -5.90 23.29 0.45
CA ILE A 332 -5.33 22.90 -0.85
C ILE A 332 -3.92 22.37 -0.65
N LEU A 333 -3.06 23.13 0.06
CA LEU A 333 -1.68 22.73 0.33
C LEU A 333 -1.59 21.44 1.13
N LEU A 334 -2.43 21.27 2.16
CA LEU A 334 -2.51 20.02 2.92
C LEU A 334 -2.88 18.83 2.03
N ASN A 335 -3.80 19.00 1.08
CA ASN A 335 -4.19 17.94 0.17
C ASN A 335 -3.15 17.68 -0.93
N ILE A 336 -2.43 18.70 -1.39
CA ILE A 336 -1.28 18.54 -2.28
C ILE A 336 -0.19 17.74 -1.58
N GLN A 337 0.15 18.07 -0.32
CA GLN A 337 1.12 17.30 0.46
C GLN A 337 0.70 15.83 0.55
N ARG A 338 -0.59 15.56 0.81
CA ARG A 338 -1.12 14.18 0.81
C ARG A 338 -0.99 13.49 -0.55
N LEU A 339 -1.27 14.19 -1.65
CA LEU A 339 -1.07 13.65 -2.99
C LEU A 339 0.40 13.32 -3.24
N ILE A 340 1.31 14.17 -2.80
CA ILE A 340 2.76 13.93 -2.89
C ILE A 340 3.12 12.69 -2.06
N ASP A 341 2.67 12.60 -0.81
CA ASP A 341 2.92 11.44 0.05
C ASP A 341 2.36 10.13 -0.54
N TYR A 342 1.16 10.17 -1.11
CA TYR A 342 0.54 9.04 -1.79
C TYR A 342 1.25 8.69 -3.09
N SER A 343 1.69 9.70 -3.85
CA SER A 343 2.46 9.48 -5.07
C SER A 343 3.77 8.77 -4.75
N HIS A 344 4.47 9.23 -3.71
CA HIS A 344 5.64 8.56 -3.18
C HIS A 344 5.34 7.16 -2.71
N SER A 345 4.17 6.90 -2.12
CA SER A 345 3.77 5.56 -1.69
C SER A 345 3.40 4.64 -2.84
N SER A 346 2.93 5.18 -3.97
CA SER A 346 2.59 4.41 -5.18
C SER A 346 3.81 4.08 -6.05
N THR A 347 4.79 4.98 -6.08
CA THR A 347 6.09 4.77 -6.74
C THR A 347 7.04 3.95 -5.88
N LYS A 348 6.79 3.92 -4.57
CA LYS A 348 7.41 2.96 -3.67
C LYS A 348 6.61 1.67 -3.74
N GLU A 349 6.96 0.82 -4.70
CA GLU A 349 7.19 -0.55 -4.25
C GLU A 349 8.14 -0.41 -3.06
N GLN A 350 7.66 -0.67 -1.83
CA GLN A 350 8.59 -0.85 -0.73
C GLN A 350 9.54 -1.93 -1.24
N SER A 351 10.80 -1.55 -1.52
CA SER A 351 11.79 -2.53 -1.96
C SER A 351 11.69 -3.70 -0.99
N ILE A 352 11.81 -4.91 -1.53
CA ILE A 352 11.71 -6.14 -0.74
C ILE A 352 12.61 -6.04 0.51
N VAL A 353 13.75 -5.34 0.39
CA VAL A 353 14.65 -4.96 1.50
C VAL A 353 13.99 -4.07 2.55
N GLU A 354 13.36 -2.97 2.17
CA GLU A 354 12.71 -2.05 3.13
C GLU A 354 11.61 -2.76 3.94
N SER A 355 10.80 -3.58 3.27
CA SER A 355 9.74 -4.37 3.91
C SER A 355 10.33 -5.42 4.86
N ALA A 356 11.36 -6.16 4.44
CA ALA A 356 12.04 -7.13 5.28
C ALA A 356 12.70 -6.47 6.49
N LEU A 357 13.37 -5.33 6.33
CA LEU A 357 13.95 -4.58 7.44
C LEU A 357 12.87 -4.16 8.42
N LEU A 358 11.74 -3.61 7.98
CA LEU A 358 10.64 -3.26 8.89
C LEU A 358 10.12 -4.48 9.68
N GLN A 359 10.00 -5.65 9.05
CA GLN A 359 9.63 -6.89 9.74
C GLN A 359 10.70 -7.29 10.77
N TYR A 360 11.98 -7.20 10.40
CA TYR A 360 13.10 -7.47 11.32
C TYR A 360 13.04 -6.57 12.55
N LYS A 361 12.83 -5.25 12.35
CA LYS A 361 12.66 -4.30 13.46
C LYS A 361 11.56 -4.74 14.42
N LEU A 362 10.37 -4.98 13.89
CA LEU A 362 9.21 -5.33 14.68
C LEU A 362 9.45 -6.62 15.47
N GLY A 363 10.01 -7.65 14.82
CA GLY A 363 10.36 -8.90 15.48
C GLY A 363 11.36 -8.69 16.63
N GLN A 364 12.43 -7.94 16.39
CA GLN A 364 13.46 -7.69 17.40
C GLN A 364 12.91 -6.84 18.57
N GLU A 365 12.19 -5.75 18.29
CA GLU A 365 11.63 -4.88 19.34
C GLU A 365 10.57 -5.59 20.21
N VAL A 366 9.80 -6.53 19.63
CA VAL A 366 8.80 -7.32 20.37
C VAL A 366 9.44 -8.41 21.24
N ILE A 367 10.49 -9.08 20.73
CA ILE A 367 11.14 -10.19 21.44
C ILE A 367 12.10 -9.68 22.52
N THR A 368 12.62 -8.45 22.39
CA THR A 368 13.62 -7.87 23.30
C THR A 368 13.26 -8.00 24.78
N PRO A 369 12.06 -7.59 25.25
CA PRO A 369 11.71 -7.67 26.66
C PRO A 369 11.76 -9.10 27.23
N ALA A 370 11.43 -10.11 26.41
CA ALA A 370 11.44 -11.52 26.81
C ALA A 370 12.86 -12.11 26.87
N ARG A 371 13.82 -11.52 26.16
CA ARG A 371 15.22 -11.94 26.10
C ARG A 371 16.17 -11.01 26.86
N ASN A 372 15.67 -10.06 27.66
CA ASN A 372 16.50 -9.09 28.39
C ASN A 372 17.68 -9.75 29.15
N SER A 373 17.45 -10.91 29.76
CA SER A 373 18.50 -11.66 30.48
C SER A 373 19.56 -12.31 29.57
N GLU A 374 19.23 -12.61 28.30
CA GLU A 374 20.17 -13.04 27.27
C GLU A 374 20.90 -11.84 26.65
N PHE A 375 20.22 -10.69 26.50
CA PHE A 375 20.80 -9.42 26.03
C PHE A 375 21.87 -8.87 26.96
N GLU A 376 21.72 -9.07 28.27
CA GLU A 376 22.75 -8.69 29.25
C GLU A 376 23.94 -9.66 29.27
N LYS A 377 23.72 -10.96 29.00
CA LYS A 377 24.75 -12.01 29.07
C LYS A 377 25.57 -12.14 27.79
N ILE A 378 24.93 -12.00 26.63
CA ILE A 378 25.57 -12.07 25.32
C ILE A 378 26.08 -10.67 24.98
N LYS A 379 27.40 -10.49 24.89
CA LYS A 379 27.98 -9.25 24.36
C LYS A 379 27.70 -9.19 22.85
N TYR A 380 26.49 -8.77 22.47
CA TYR A 380 26.13 -8.52 21.08
C TYR A 380 27.10 -7.48 20.51
N SER A 381 28.01 -7.94 19.66
CA SER A 381 28.94 -7.12 18.91
C SER A 381 28.27 -6.64 17.62
N GLU A 382 28.78 -5.55 17.05
CA GLU A 382 28.33 -5.04 15.74
C GLU A 382 28.36 -6.17 14.69
N SER A 383 29.43 -6.96 14.65
CA SER A 383 29.56 -8.12 13.75
C SER A 383 28.53 -9.22 13.98
N TYR A 384 28.12 -9.48 15.22
CA TYR A 384 27.07 -10.45 15.49
C TYR A 384 25.73 -9.97 14.89
N LEU A 385 25.37 -8.71 15.14
CA LEU A 385 24.09 -8.14 14.68
C LEU A 385 24.07 -7.97 13.15
N GLN A 386 25.20 -7.66 12.54
CA GLN A 386 25.38 -7.71 11.08
C GLN A 386 25.12 -9.10 10.52
N LYS A 387 25.68 -10.15 11.14
CA LYS A 387 25.44 -11.54 10.72
C LYS A 387 23.99 -11.97 10.91
N ASP A 388 23.36 -11.55 12.00
CA ASP A 388 21.95 -11.83 12.28
C ASP A 388 21.04 -11.14 11.25
N LEU A 389 21.29 -9.87 10.94
CA LEU A 389 20.59 -9.14 9.88
C LEU A 389 20.80 -9.78 8.50
N CYS A 390 22.05 -10.14 8.19
CA CYS A 390 22.40 -10.83 6.95
C CYS A 390 21.63 -12.15 6.81
N LYS A 391 21.64 -12.96 7.88
CA LYS A 391 20.93 -14.23 7.92
C LYS A 391 19.43 -14.02 7.71
N PHE A 392 18.83 -13.06 8.40
CA PHE A 392 17.40 -12.74 8.27
C PHE A 392 17.01 -12.31 6.84
N LEU A 393 17.88 -11.55 6.16
CA LEU A 393 17.67 -11.14 4.77
C LEU A 393 17.83 -12.33 3.81
N LEU A 394 18.87 -13.15 4.00
CA LEU A 394 19.09 -14.37 3.21
C LEU A 394 17.94 -15.38 3.34
N GLU A 395 17.42 -15.57 4.55
CA GLU A 395 16.22 -16.38 4.84
C GLU A 395 14.97 -15.89 4.07
N ARG A 396 14.97 -14.65 3.57
CA ARG A 396 13.90 -14.05 2.75
C ARG A 396 14.26 -13.93 1.27
N ASN A 397 15.25 -14.69 0.80
CA ASN A 397 15.76 -14.63 -0.57
C ASN A 397 16.28 -13.23 -0.99
N ILE A 398 16.64 -12.39 -0.02
CA ILE A 398 17.29 -11.11 -0.28
C ILE A 398 18.78 -11.39 -0.27
N LEU A 399 19.38 -11.47 -1.46
CA LEU A 399 20.81 -11.75 -1.61
C LEU A 399 21.61 -10.69 -0.84
N SER A 400 22.16 -11.08 0.31
CA SER A 400 22.90 -10.21 1.21
C SER A 400 24.19 -10.93 1.56
N PHE A 401 25.33 -10.31 1.27
CA PHE A 401 26.63 -10.89 1.60
C PHE A 401 27.54 -9.82 2.18
N GLY A 402 28.23 -10.17 3.27
CA GLY A 402 29.34 -9.39 3.78
C GLY A 402 30.56 -9.63 2.89
N LYS A 403 31.13 -8.58 2.31
CA LYS A 403 32.34 -8.69 1.49
C LYS A 403 33.57 -8.67 2.42
N ASN A 404 33.68 -9.71 3.25
CA ASN A 404 34.58 -9.84 4.41
C ASN A 404 34.23 -8.87 5.57
N PHE A 405 34.35 -9.31 6.83
CA PHE A 405 34.02 -8.51 8.02
C PHE A 405 35.30 -7.81 8.57
N GLY A 406 35.40 -6.47 8.52
CA GLY A 406 36.61 -5.72 8.91
C GLY A 406 36.59 -4.20 8.62
N LYS A 407 37.67 -3.46 8.99
CA LYS A 407 37.78 -1.99 8.78
C LYS A 407 37.87 -1.65 7.28
N GLY A 408 36.97 -0.79 6.79
CA GLY A 408 36.93 -0.31 5.41
C GLY A 408 36.14 -1.22 4.44
N GLN A 409 35.17 -1.98 4.95
CA GLN A 409 34.49 -3.03 4.22
C GLN A 409 32.98 -2.84 4.28
N ILE A 410 32.29 -3.22 3.20
CA ILE A 410 30.85 -3.10 3.06
C ILE A 410 30.18 -4.14 3.95
N ASP A 411 29.42 -3.67 4.94
CA ASP A 411 28.73 -4.47 5.94
C ASP A 411 27.74 -5.45 5.31
N LEU A 412 26.82 -4.95 4.47
CA LEU A 412 25.93 -5.77 3.63
C LEU A 412 25.72 -5.11 2.27
N TYR A 413 25.82 -5.88 1.20
CA TYR A 413 25.49 -5.47 -0.15
C TYR A 413 24.32 -6.31 -0.68
N HIS A 414 23.35 -5.67 -1.30
CA HIS A 414 22.21 -6.30 -1.95
C HIS A 414 21.97 -5.72 -3.35
N LYS A 415 21.45 -6.55 -4.24
CA LYS A 415 20.94 -6.15 -5.56
C LYS A 415 19.53 -6.69 -5.73
N ASP A 416 18.56 -5.79 -5.83
CA ASP A 416 17.15 -6.10 -6.04
C ASP A 416 16.96 -6.65 -7.47
N VAL A 417 15.85 -7.38 -7.69
CA VAL A 417 15.50 -8.04 -8.96
C VAL A 417 15.35 -7.02 -10.11
N VAL A 418 15.06 -5.76 -9.76
CA VAL A 418 14.95 -4.61 -10.70
C VAL A 418 16.30 -3.91 -10.94
N GLY A 419 17.38 -4.38 -10.33
CA GLY A 419 18.72 -3.85 -10.50
C GLY A 419 19.10 -2.70 -9.56
N GLU A 420 18.25 -2.35 -8.59
CA GLU A 420 18.61 -1.41 -7.52
C GLU A 420 19.63 -2.03 -6.54
N GLU A 421 20.73 -1.33 -6.28
CA GLU A 421 21.77 -1.77 -5.36
C GLU A 421 21.59 -1.11 -3.98
N PHE A 422 21.63 -1.90 -2.91
CA PHE A 422 21.52 -1.43 -1.54
C PHE A 422 22.77 -1.76 -0.74
N ILE A 423 23.22 -0.80 0.06
CA ILE A 423 24.35 -0.94 0.97
C ILE A 423 23.83 -0.69 2.38
N VAL A 424 23.94 -1.67 3.27
CA VAL A 424 23.50 -1.53 4.67
C VAL A 424 24.73 -1.47 5.57
N GLU A 425 24.80 -0.44 6.40
CA GLU A 425 25.78 -0.26 7.48
C GLU A 425 25.09 -0.43 8.83
N ALA A 426 25.60 -1.32 9.69
CA ALA A 426 25.02 -1.57 11.00
C ALA A 426 25.86 -0.93 12.11
N LYS A 427 25.20 -0.25 13.06
CA LYS A 427 25.86 0.43 14.18
C LYS A 427 25.18 0.14 15.50
N VAL A 428 25.99 -0.08 16.53
CA VAL A 428 25.51 -0.42 17.88
C VAL A 428 25.77 0.73 18.84
N TYR A 429 24.72 1.12 19.57
CA TYR A 429 24.79 2.08 20.66
C TYR A 429 24.38 1.43 21.97
N LYS A 430 25.18 1.68 23.02
CA LYS A 430 25.05 1.17 24.39
C LYS A 430 25.26 2.31 25.37
N ASP A 431 24.99 2.13 26.66
CA ASP A 431 25.05 3.23 27.63
C ASP A 431 26.41 3.91 27.71
N ASN A 432 27.50 3.17 27.49
CA ASN A 432 28.86 3.70 27.42
C ASN A 432 29.20 4.41 26.08
N LYS A 433 28.37 4.26 25.06
CA LYS A 433 28.50 4.85 23.72
C LYS A 433 27.12 5.26 23.20
N LYS A 434 26.55 6.33 23.77
CA LYS A 434 25.25 6.90 23.37
C LYS A 434 25.32 7.56 21.99
N LEU A 435 24.17 7.65 21.30
CA LEU A 435 24.05 8.38 20.04
C LEU A 435 24.30 9.88 20.27
N LYS A 436 25.25 10.43 19.51
CA LYS A 436 25.57 11.86 19.43
C LYS A 436 25.67 12.25 17.96
N LEU A 437 25.37 13.51 17.65
CA LEU A 437 25.40 14.05 16.29
C LEU A 437 26.74 13.77 15.57
N LYS A 438 27.87 13.98 16.26
CA LYS A 438 29.21 13.68 15.73
C LYS A 438 29.32 12.23 15.23
N ASN A 439 28.95 11.26 16.06
CA ASN A 439 29.06 9.84 15.72
C ASN A 439 28.06 9.42 14.64
N LEU A 440 26.88 10.07 14.58
CA LEU A 440 25.91 9.84 13.51
C LEU A 440 26.48 10.29 12.16
N ASN A 441 27.08 11.48 12.11
CA ASN A 441 27.73 12.01 10.91
C ASN A 441 28.92 11.14 10.49
N GLU A 442 29.75 10.68 11.43
CA GLU A 442 30.85 9.74 11.15
C GLU A 442 30.34 8.45 10.48
N ASN A 443 29.24 7.87 10.98
CA ASN A 443 28.65 6.66 10.41
C ASN A 443 28.05 6.89 9.02
N LEU A 444 27.46 8.07 8.77
CA LEU A 444 26.91 8.42 7.46
C LEU A 444 28.00 8.66 6.43
N VAL A 445 29.10 9.29 6.83
CA VAL A 445 30.30 9.43 5.98
C VAL A 445 30.87 8.05 5.63
N GLN A 446 30.89 7.13 6.60
CA GLN A 446 31.31 5.75 6.37
C GLN A 446 30.39 5.04 5.36
N LEU A 447 29.06 5.12 5.56
CA LEU A 447 28.07 4.57 4.63
C LEU A 447 28.21 5.18 3.21
N GLN A 448 28.37 6.50 3.12
CA GLN A 448 28.56 7.19 1.85
C GLN A 448 29.85 6.72 1.14
N SER A 449 30.94 6.55 1.88
CA SER A 449 32.20 6.02 1.33
C SER A 449 32.04 4.61 0.74
N TYR A 450 31.10 3.81 1.23
CA TYR A 450 30.77 2.52 0.63
C TYR A 450 29.86 2.67 -0.59
N MET A 451 28.89 3.58 -0.52
CA MET A 451 28.03 3.92 -1.65
C MET A 451 28.79 4.44 -2.87
N ASP A 452 29.88 5.17 -2.67
CA ASP A 452 30.68 5.71 -3.77
C ASP A 452 31.47 4.62 -4.54
N GLN A 453 31.54 3.38 -4.02
CA GLN A 453 32.19 2.25 -4.69
C GLN A 453 31.29 1.54 -5.71
N HIS A 454 30.01 1.94 -5.81
CA HIS A 454 28.98 1.28 -6.61
C HIS A 454 28.23 2.28 -7.50
N VAL A 455 27.59 1.79 -8.57
CA VAL A 455 26.89 2.65 -9.53
C VAL A 455 25.46 2.90 -9.05
N GLN A 456 25.22 4.08 -8.50
CA GLN A 456 23.92 4.54 -8.00
C GLN A 456 23.28 3.69 -6.87
N PRO A 457 24.02 3.26 -5.83
CA PRO A 457 23.41 2.53 -4.74
C PRO A 457 22.57 3.44 -3.83
N ARG A 458 21.68 2.80 -3.08
CA ARG A 458 20.94 3.34 -1.94
C ARG A 458 21.57 2.83 -0.65
N GLY A 459 21.76 3.72 0.33
CA GLY A 459 22.39 3.40 1.60
C GLY A 459 21.37 3.23 2.73
N ILE A 460 21.57 2.27 3.61
CA ILE A 460 20.76 2.05 4.80
C ILE A 460 21.69 2.07 6.01
N LEU A 461 21.45 2.96 6.96
CA LEU A 461 22.12 2.96 8.25
C LEU A 461 21.22 2.28 9.29
N ALA A 462 21.51 1.03 9.62
CA ALA A 462 20.82 0.26 10.64
C ALA A 462 21.40 0.54 12.03
N ILE A 463 20.63 1.17 12.90
CA ILE A 463 21.04 1.57 14.26
C ILE A 463 20.40 0.61 15.26
N TYR A 464 21.22 -0.22 15.91
CA TYR A 464 20.82 -1.05 17.05
C TYR A 464 21.04 -0.28 18.35
N ASN A 465 19.95 0.11 18.99
CA ASN A 465 19.97 0.93 20.18
C ASN A 465 19.64 0.12 21.43
N PHE A 466 20.64 -0.12 22.27
CA PHE A 466 20.49 -0.78 23.57
C PHE A 466 20.44 0.21 24.74
N THR A 467 20.34 1.52 24.47
CA THR A 467 20.27 2.53 25.53
C THR A 467 18.83 2.73 26.01
N ASP A 468 18.66 3.36 27.17
CA ASP A 468 17.35 3.76 27.69
C ASP A 468 16.74 4.98 26.96
N GLU A 469 17.47 5.59 26.02
CA GLU A 469 17.01 6.71 25.19
C GLU A 469 16.40 6.17 23.89
N VAL A 470 15.10 6.36 23.67
CA VAL A 470 14.47 5.92 22.40
C VAL A 470 14.99 6.78 21.26
N ILE A 471 15.48 6.15 20.20
CA ILE A 471 15.91 6.84 18.98
C ILE A 471 14.81 6.71 17.92
N LEU A 472 14.27 7.86 17.51
CA LEU A 472 13.29 8.00 16.46
C LEU A 472 13.99 8.43 15.17
N ALA A 473 13.87 7.60 14.12
CA ALA A 473 14.37 7.91 12.79
C ALA A 473 13.24 8.33 11.84
N PRO A 474 13.53 9.17 10.83
CA PRO A 474 12.55 9.58 9.85
C PRO A 474 12.14 8.37 8.98
N ARG A 475 10.83 8.22 8.73
CA ARG A 475 10.30 7.14 7.86
C ARG A 475 10.46 7.46 6.36
N LYS A 476 11.50 8.21 5.99
CA LYS A 476 11.78 8.66 4.62
C LYS A 476 13.25 8.47 4.26
N TRP A 477 13.50 8.38 2.96
CA TRP A 477 14.84 8.41 2.39
C TRP A 477 15.35 9.85 2.34
N LEU A 478 16.39 10.10 3.11
CA LEU A 478 17.13 11.36 3.16
C LEU A 478 17.82 11.60 1.83
N SER A 479 17.56 12.76 1.24
CA SER A 479 17.99 13.10 -0.13
C SER A 479 17.67 12.01 -1.18
N GLY A 480 16.66 11.16 -0.90
CA GLY A 480 16.31 10.01 -1.74
C GLY A 480 17.31 8.86 -1.80
N ARG A 481 18.44 8.93 -1.08
CA ARG A 481 19.55 7.97 -1.19
C ARG A 481 19.90 7.26 0.11
N ILE A 482 19.66 7.86 1.27
CA ILE A 482 20.01 7.28 2.58
C ILE A 482 18.77 7.01 3.41
N PHE A 483 18.65 5.82 3.97
CA PHE A 483 17.60 5.46 4.92
C PHE A 483 18.20 5.19 6.29
N ILE A 484 17.72 5.89 7.32
CA ILE A 484 18.15 5.63 8.70
C ILE A 484 17.09 4.75 9.36
N PHE A 485 17.52 3.60 9.83
CA PHE A 485 16.66 2.55 10.31
C PHE A 485 17.06 2.19 11.75
N CYS A 486 16.32 2.73 12.73
CA CYS A 486 16.59 2.49 14.14
C CYS A 486 15.77 1.32 14.70
N ILE A 487 16.43 0.40 15.39
CA ILE A 487 15.87 -0.73 16.13
C ILE A 487 16.15 -0.49 17.62
N ASN A 488 15.10 -0.22 18.40
CA ASN A 488 15.21 0.12 19.82
C ASN A 488 15.08 -1.14 20.68
N LEU A 489 16.22 -1.74 21.00
CA LEU A 489 16.39 -2.90 21.87
C LEU A 489 16.63 -2.45 23.32
N CYS A 490 15.81 -1.53 23.82
CA CYS A 490 15.96 -0.95 25.16
C CYS A 490 15.66 -2.00 26.25
N SER A 491 16.52 -2.09 27.27
CA SER A 491 16.29 -2.91 28.47
C SER A 491 15.16 -2.36 29.36
N SER A 492 14.96 -1.03 29.38
CA SER A 492 13.96 -0.38 30.21
C SER A 492 12.54 -0.40 29.64
N THR A 493 11.57 -0.65 30.52
CA THR A 493 10.12 -0.53 30.25
C THR A 493 9.78 0.89 29.80
N PRO A 494 8.73 1.09 28.98
CA PRO A 494 8.35 2.42 28.48
C PRO A 494 8.22 3.51 29.55
N SER A 495 7.80 3.14 30.77
CA SER A 495 7.67 4.04 31.92
C SER A 495 8.99 4.57 32.49
N ASN A 496 10.11 3.88 32.23
CA ASN A 496 11.42 4.18 32.84
C ASN A 496 12.43 4.76 31.84
N ARG A 497 11.99 5.05 30.61
CA ARG A 497 12.88 5.50 29.54
C ARG A 497 13.30 6.96 29.72
N GLN A 498 14.53 7.27 29.29
CA GLN A 498 15.02 8.64 29.23
C GLN A 498 14.40 9.39 28.04
N LYS A 499 14.62 10.71 27.97
CA LYS A 499 14.13 11.56 26.85
C LYS A 499 14.48 10.92 25.51
N SER A 500 13.54 11.03 24.56
CA SER A 500 13.72 10.48 23.23
C SER A 500 14.62 11.40 22.39
N LYS A 501 15.34 10.80 21.45
CA LYS A 501 16.17 11.49 20.46
C LYS A 501 15.57 11.29 19.10
N GLN A 502 15.26 12.38 18.40
CA GLN A 502 14.73 12.35 17.06
C GLN A 502 15.80 12.77 16.06
N ILE A 503 16.04 11.92 15.07
CA ILE A 503 16.86 12.25 13.90
C ILE A 503 15.97 12.98 12.90
N VAL A 504 16.36 14.17 12.48
CA VAL A 504 15.61 14.97 11.50
C VAL A 504 16.53 15.43 10.36
N GLU A 505 15.94 15.61 9.18
CA GLU A 505 16.59 16.26 8.04
C GLU A 505 16.33 17.76 8.17
N SER A 506 17.39 18.56 8.31
CA SER A 506 17.30 20.03 8.27
C SER A 506 17.03 20.52 6.85
N ASP A 507 16.59 21.77 6.74
CA ASP A 507 16.29 22.43 5.46
C ASP A 507 17.50 22.52 4.51
N LYS A 508 18.72 22.29 5.04
CA LYS A 508 19.97 22.27 4.27
C LYS A 508 20.39 20.86 3.85
N GLY A 509 19.56 19.85 4.10
CA GLY A 509 19.90 18.44 3.91
C GLY A 509 20.90 17.88 4.95
N ILE A 510 21.21 18.66 5.99
CA ILE A 510 22.06 18.23 7.11
C ILE A 510 21.19 17.46 8.11
N ILE A 511 21.73 16.41 8.71
CA ILE A 511 21.02 15.65 9.73
C ILE A 511 21.23 16.29 11.10
N ASP A 512 20.14 16.54 11.82
CA ASP A 512 20.17 17.02 13.20
C ASP A 512 19.60 15.97 14.17
N LEU A 513 19.99 16.11 15.45
CA LEU A 513 19.52 15.27 16.54
C LEU A 513 18.80 16.15 17.58
N ILE A 514 17.48 16.04 17.65
CA ILE A 514 16.64 16.82 18.56
C ILE A 514 16.32 15.95 19.79
N GLU A 515 16.45 16.51 20.99
CA GLU A 515 15.91 15.89 22.20
C GLU A 515 14.44 16.26 22.35
N THR A 516 13.56 15.26 22.28
CA THR A 516 12.12 15.43 22.49
C THR A 516 11.78 15.14 23.95
N GLY A 517 11.16 16.12 24.62
CA GLY A 517 10.69 16.00 26.00
C GLY A 517 9.69 14.85 26.13
N GLY A 518 9.78 14.11 27.24
CA GLY A 518 8.90 12.99 27.57
C GLY A 518 7.49 13.43 27.95
#